data_AF-A0A7R8CE62-F1
#
_entry.id   AF-A0A7R8CE62-F1
#
_cell.length_a   1.000
_cell.length_b   1.000
_cell.length_c   1.000
_cell.angle_alpha   90.00
_cell.angle_beta   90.00
_cell.angle_gamma   90.00
#
_symmetry.space_group_name_H-M   'P 1'
#
loop_
_entity.id
_entity.type
_entity.pdbx_description
1 polymer ?
#
loop_
_entity_poly.entity_id
_entity_poly.type
_entity_poly.pdbx_seq_one_letter_code
_entity_poly.pdbx_strand_id
1 'polypeptide(L)'
;MNKTTISQMVKAITFVLGTPLSEVESVDHRTSLRKRMSLRPRRVDFDTTWSELRETVKGVITLSHVPRDVWNDRFMDVYSLCVAYPEPLADRLYRETKCFLEEHFYELLLKVLQAGRDELLHNYHEAWKEFSQGIDYLHMLYSYLNNQHIRKQKISDAELTYGSVSINPGEQMKEIGELGLEIWRRKMIEPVQDELVRLLLDGIQYDRLNENGSTGQIKFQSDAVIKGVINSFVSVEEFKRRGNLELYETIFEKTVSCCNWGIL
;
A
#
# COMPACT_ATOMS: atom_id res chain seq x y z
N MET A 1 27.68 -16.20 -3.64
CA MET A 1 26.65 -15.68 -4.58
C MET A 1 26.98 -16.18 -5.98
N ASN A 2 26.14 -17.07 -6.53
CA ASN A 2 26.41 -17.70 -7.82
C ASN A 2 26.15 -16.73 -8.98
N LYS A 3 27.05 -16.72 -9.96
CA LYS A 3 26.99 -15.90 -11.20
C LYS A 3 25.65 -16.01 -11.94
N THR A 4 24.91 -17.09 -11.69
CA THR A 4 23.59 -17.39 -12.23
C THR A 4 22.53 -16.37 -11.83
N THR A 5 22.56 -15.86 -10.59
CA THR A 5 21.53 -14.93 -10.08
C THR A 5 21.68 -13.51 -10.66
N ILE A 6 22.93 -13.09 -10.91
CA ILE A 6 23.23 -11.80 -11.56
C ILE A 6 22.83 -11.85 -13.04
N SER A 7 23.03 -12.99 -13.71
CA SER A 7 22.59 -13.18 -15.10
C SER A 7 21.06 -13.15 -15.25
N GLN A 8 20.31 -13.63 -14.26
CA GLN A 8 18.84 -13.56 -14.26
C GLN A 8 18.32 -12.13 -14.09
N MET A 9 18.97 -11.30 -13.25
CA MET A 9 18.63 -9.88 -13.12
C MET A 9 18.92 -9.09 -14.40
N VAL A 10 20.03 -9.36 -15.08
CA VAL A 10 20.36 -8.69 -16.36
C VAL A 10 19.38 -9.11 -17.46
N LYS A 11 18.99 -10.39 -17.55
CA LYS A 11 18.01 -10.87 -18.54
C LYS A 11 16.60 -10.30 -18.33
N ALA A 12 16.18 -10.08 -17.08
CA ALA A 12 14.89 -9.46 -16.78
C ALA A 12 14.86 -7.98 -17.25
N ILE A 13 15.99 -7.27 -17.18
CA ILE A 13 16.10 -5.89 -17.65
C ILE A 13 16.11 -5.82 -19.19
N THR A 14 16.69 -6.82 -19.87
CA THR A 14 16.74 -6.85 -21.34
C THR A 14 15.42 -7.28 -21.99
N PHE A 15 14.56 -8.07 -21.31
CA PHE A 15 13.31 -8.57 -21.89
C PHE A 15 12.19 -7.52 -21.97
N VAL A 16 12.25 -6.45 -21.16
CA VAL A 16 11.21 -5.39 -21.11
C VAL A 16 11.43 -4.31 -22.19
N LEU A 17 12.63 -4.20 -22.76
CA LEU A 17 12.98 -3.16 -23.74
C LEU A 17 13.30 -3.82 -25.08
N GLY A 18 12.26 -4.18 -25.83
CA GLY A 18 12.43 -4.57 -27.23
C GLY A 18 12.89 -3.37 -28.06
N THR A 19 14.19 -3.22 -28.30
CA THR A 19 14.82 -2.61 -29.50
C THR A 19 16.36 -2.65 -29.39
N PRO A 20 17.08 -2.77 -30.53
CA PRO A 20 18.49 -3.17 -30.58
C PRO A 20 19.46 -2.00 -30.36
N LEU A 21 20.64 -2.33 -29.83
CA LEU A 21 21.79 -1.43 -29.76
C LEU A 21 22.31 -1.09 -31.16
N SER A 22 22.25 0.19 -31.52
CA SER A 22 23.20 0.82 -32.44
C SER A 22 23.53 2.24 -31.96
N GLU A 23 24.82 2.51 -31.91
CA GLU A 23 25.51 3.74 -31.52
C GLU A 23 24.98 5.01 -32.22
N VAL A 24 24.95 6.14 -31.51
CA VAL A 24 25.54 7.42 -31.95
C VAL A 24 25.84 8.25 -30.69
N GLU A 25 27.13 8.54 -30.46
CA GLU A 25 27.59 9.59 -29.54
C GLU A 25 27.23 10.99 -30.10
N SER A 26 26.67 11.86 -29.27
CA SER A 26 26.98 13.29 -29.36
C SER A 26 26.81 13.93 -27.98
N VAL A 27 27.80 14.75 -27.65
CA VAL A 27 28.06 15.38 -26.37
C VAL A 27 27.07 16.50 -26.14
N ASP A 28 26.41 16.50 -24.97
CA ASP A 28 25.89 17.74 -24.41
C ASP A 28 26.16 17.82 -22.90
N HIS A 29 26.88 18.87 -22.51
CA HIS A 29 27.30 19.15 -21.15
C HIS A 29 26.23 19.98 -20.46
N ARG A 30 25.34 19.34 -19.71
CA ARG A 30 24.71 19.86 -18.49
C ARG A 30 23.78 18.81 -17.88
N THR A 31 23.66 18.89 -16.56
CA THR A 31 22.72 18.18 -15.67
C THR A 31 23.24 16.88 -15.05
N SER A 32 23.65 17.05 -13.78
CA SER A 32 23.65 16.06 -12.69
C SER A 32 24.51 14.80 -12.85
N LEU A 33 25.44 14.63 -11.93
CA LEU A 33 26.23 13.42 -11.72
C LEU A 33 25.33 12.18 -11.73
N ARG A 34 25.32 11.45 -12.84
CA ARG A 34 24.88 10.04 -12.89
C ARG A 34 25.71 9.28 -11.85
N LYS A 35 25.15 9.09 -10.65
CA LYS A 35 25.70 8.27 -9.57
C LYS A 35 25.92 6.87 -10.15
N ARG A 36 27.15 6.55 -10.58
CA ARG A 36 27.52 5.18 -10.94
C ARG A 36 27.38 4.33 -9.68
N MET A 37 26.25 3.63 -9.58
CA MET A 37 25.93 2.73 -8.49
C MET A 37 26.87 1.52 -8.58
N SER A 38 27.76 1.40 -7.60
CA SER A 38 28.48 0.16 -7.32
C SER A 38 27.58 -0.70 -6.44
N LEU A 39 27.40 -1.97 -6.79
CA LEU A 39 26.64 -2.96 -6.01
C LEU A 39 27.38 -3.44 -4.74
N ARG A 40 28.46 -2.77 -4.34
CA ARG A 40 29.21 -3.15 -3.14
C ARG A 40 28.55 -2.52 -1.91
N PRO A 41 28.52 -3.24 -0.76
CA PRO A 41 28.16 -2.65 0.52
C PRO A 41 28.93 -1.35 0.77
N ARG A 42 28.23 -0.30 1.17
CA ARG A 42 28.78 1.02 1.43
C ARG A 42 28.24 1.55 2.75
N ARG A 43 28.97 2.50 3.34
CA ARG A 43 28.42 3.34 4.39
C ARG A 43 27.40 4.26 3.74
N VAL A 44 26.16 4.16 4.20
CA VAL A 44 25.05 4.99 3.73
C VAL A 44 24.57 5.80 4.93
N ASP A 45 24.38 7.10 4.71
CA ASP A 45 23.68 7.94 5.67
C ASP A 45 22.18 7.68 5.52
N PHE A 46 21.61 7.10 6.58
CA PHE A 46 20.20 6.75 6.61
C PHE A 46 19.31 7.99 6.49
N ASP A 47 19.61 9.06 7.24
CA ASP A 47 18.67 10.18 7.40
C ASP A 47 18.52 10.96 6.08
N THR A 48 19.64 11.19 5.39
CA THR A 48 19.64 11.82 4.06
C THR A 48 18.91 10.95 3.02
N THR A 49 19.22 9.64 2.98
CA THR A 49 18.63 8.73 1.99
C THR A 49 17.15 8.50 2.26
N TRP A 50 16.76 8.41 3.53
CA TRP A 50 15.38 8.29 3.97
C TRP A 50 14.58 9.54 3.64
N SER A 51 15.13 10.75 3.80
CA SER A 51 14.42 11.98 3.44
C SER A 51 14.06 12.01 1.94
N GLU A 52 14.99 11.66 1.05
CA GLU A 52 14.75 11.60 -0.39
C GLU A 52 13.75 10.48 -0.75
N LEU A 53 13.89 9.32 -0.11
CA LEU A 53 12.98 8.20 -0.28
C LEU A 53 11.57 8.53 0.21
N ARG A 54 11.43 9.16 1.38
CA ARG A 54 10.16 9.56 1.99
C ARG A 54 9.37 10.49 1.07
N GLU A 55 10.01 11.48 0.45
CA GLU A 55 9.35 12.36 -0.51
C GLU A 55 8.79 11.58 -1.70
N THR A 56 9.55 10.60 -2.21
CA THR A 56 9.06 9.75 -3.29
C THR A 56 7.94 8.83 -2.82
N VAL A 57 8.06 8.22 -1.65
CA VAL A 57 7.03 7.37 -1.03
C VAL A 57 5.73 8.15 -0.86
N LYS A 58 5.80 9.37 -0.34
CA LYS A 58 4.66 10.29 -0.25
C LYS A 58 4.05 10.52 -1.63
N GLY A 59 4.88 10.84 -2.61
CA GLY A 59 4.41 11.09 -3.96
C GLY A 59 3.73 9.88 -4.61
N VAL A 60 4.19 8.68 -4.32
CA VAL A 60 3.64 7.42 -4.84
C VAL A 60 2.29 7.10 -4.19
N ILE A 61 2.18 7.28 -2.87
CA ILE A 61 0.94 6.99 -2.14
C ILE A 61 -0.18 7.96 -2.54
N THR A 62 0.15 9.22 -2.81
CA THR A 62 -0.83 10.23 -3.27
C THR A 62 -1.00 10.24 -4.80
N LEU A 63 -0.51 9.22 -5.52
CA LEU A 63 -0.52 9.13 -6.99
C LEU A 63 -0.05 10.40 -7.72
N SER A 64 0.88 11.13 -7.12
CA SER A 64 1.48 12.32 -7.73
C SER A 64 2.53 11.94 -8.78
N HIS A 65 2.91 12.91 -9.61
CA HIS A 65 3.92 12.68 -10.64
C HIS A 65 5.31 12.45 -10.02
N VAL A 66 5.86 11.24 -10.21
CA VAL A 66 7.25 10.91 -9.87
C VAL A 66 8.03 10.69 -11.17
N PRO A 67 9.10 11.46 -11.44
CA PRO A 67 9.94 11.25 -12.61
C PRO A 67 10.53 9.84 -12.63
N ARG A 68 10.58 9.23 -13.82
CA ARG A 68 11.06 7.83 -13.99
C ARG A 68 12.48 7.63 -13.49
N ASP A 69 13.37 8.59 -13.68
CA ASP A 69 14.76 8.49 -13.22
C ASP A 69 14.83 8.48 -11.69
N VAL A 70 14.05 9.36 -11.03
CA VAL A 70 13.90 9.39 -9.57
C VAL A 70 13.35 8.05 -9.07
N TRP A 71 12.30 7.52 -9.70
CA TRP A 71 11.72 6.22 -9.36
C TRP A 71 12.75 5.09 -9.42
N ASN A 72 13.54 5.02 -10.50
CA ASN A 72 14.58 4.00 -10.66
C ASN A 72 15.69 4.13 -9.61
N ASP A 73 16.10 5.35 -9.28
CA ASP A 73 17.10 5.61 -8.25
C ASP A 73 16.61 5.20 -6.86
N ARG A 74 15.30 5.29 -6.58
CA ARG A 74 14.75 4.87 -5.28
C ARG A 74 14.85 3.36 -5.04
N PHE A 75 14.76 2.52 -6.08
CA PHE A 75 15.03 1.07 -5.92
C PHE A 75 16.47 0.82 -5.47
N MET A 76 17.39 1.61 -6.01
CA MET A 76 18.80 1.55 -5.68
C MET A 76 19.08 2.02 -4.25
N ASP A 77 18.35 3.03 -3.78
CA ASP A 77 18.43 3.49 -2.39
C ASP A 77 17.92 2.43 -1.41
N VAL A 78 16.74 1.83 -1.68
CA VAL A 78 16.22 0.71 -0.87
C VAL A 78 17.23 -0.44 -0.82
N TYR A 79 17.80 -0.83 -1.96
CA TYR A 79 18.85 -1.85 -2.01
C TYR A 79 20.04 -1.46 -1.13
N SER A 80 20.56 -0.23 -1.28
CA SER A 80 21.76 0.23 -0.57
C SER A 80 21.56 0.28 0.95
N LEU A 81 20.37 0.63 1.43
CA LEU A 81 20.00 0.62 2.85
C LEU A 81 19.94 -0.82 3.39
N CYS A 82 19.42 -1.76 2.59
CA CYS A 82 19.35 -3.18 2.95
C CYS A 82 20.72 -3.85 3.03
N VAL A 83 21.68 -3.44 2.19
CA VAL A 83 23.06 -3.97 2.17
C VAL A 83 24.11 -3.04 2.80
N ALA A 84 23.65 -2.06 3.58
CA ALA A 84 24.52 -1.07 4.20
C ALA A 84 25.55 -1.73 5.14
N TYR A 85 26.68 -1.04 5.31
CA TYR A 85 27.78 -1.43 6.22
C TYR A 85 28.00 -0.32 7.25
N PRO A 86 28.22 -0.61 8.55
CA PRO A 86 28.56 -1.90 9.17
C PRO A 86 27.39 -2.84 9.46
N GLU A 87 26.17 -2.34 9.60
CA GLU A 87 24.97 -3.12 9.87
C GLU A 87 23.88 -2.82 8.83
N PRO A 88 23.03 -3.80 8.47
CA PRO A 88 21.92 -3.59 7.55
C PRO A 88 20.87 -2.67 8.19
N LEU A 89 20.40 -1.66 7.45
CA LEU A 89 19.44 -0.67 7.93
C LEU A 89 17.99 -1.03 7.58
N ALA A 90 17.75 -2.27 7.18
CA ALA A 90 16.45 -2.77 6.71
C ALA A 90 15.35 -2.67 7.77
N ASP A 91 15.65 -3.01 9.03
CA ASP A 91 14.66 -2.94 10.12
C ASP A 91 14.30 -1.49 10.46
N ARG A 92 15.29 -0.60 10.42
CA ARG A 92 15.07 0.84 10.60
C ARG A 92 14.21 1.39 9.46
N LEU A 93 14.53 1.03 8.21
CA LEU A 93 13.74 1.41 7.04
C LEU A 93 12.28 0.94 7.15
N TYR A 94 12.06 -0.31 7.57
CA TYR A 94 10.71 -0.84 7.78
C TYR A 94 9.93 -0.05 8.84
N ARG A 95 10.56 0.22 9.98
CA ARG A 95 9.94 0.96 11.09
C ARG A 95 9.58 2.39 10.69
N GLU A 96 10.49 3.10 10.04
CA GLU A 96 10.26 4.48 9.57
C GLU A 96 9.17 4.53 8.51
N THR A 97 9.12 3.54 7.60
CA THR A 97 8.03 3.41 6.62
C THR A 97 6.69 3.17 7.30
N LYS A 98 6.65 2.31 8.32
CA LYS A 98 5.45 2.08 9.12
C LYS A 98 4.98 3.36 9.81
N CYS A 99 5.86 4.07 10.51
CA CYS A 99 5.53 5.33 11.18
C CYS A 99 5.01 6.37 10.18
N PHE A 100 5.66 6.50 9.03
CA PHE A 100 5.21 7.39 7.97
C PHE A 100 3.79 7.05 7.46
N LEU A 101 3.50 5.77 7.23
CA LEU A 101 2.16 5.33 6.83
C LEU A 101 1.11 5.66 7.89
N GLU A 102 1.41 5.40 9.16
CA GLU A 102 0.52 5.70 10.28
C GLU A 102 0.22 7.20 10.41
N GLU A 103 1.25 8.05 10.29
CA GLU A 103 1.11 9.52 10.26
C GLU A 103 0.26 9.97 9.07
N HIS A 104 0.55 9.45 7.87
CA HIS A 104 -0.16 9.82 6.65
C HIS A 104 -1.65 9.49 6.72
N PHE A 105 -2.02 8.30 7.22
CA PHE A 105 -3.43 7.95 7.37
C PHE A 105 -4.14 8.74 8.46
N TYR A 106 -3.43 9.14 9.52
CA TYR A 106 -4.02 10.03 10.52
C TYR A 106 -4.39 11.38 9.90
N GLU A 107 -3.50 11.97 9.09
CA GLU A 107 -3.81 13.20 8.36
C GLU A 107 -4.94 13.01 7.34
N LEU A 108 -4.95 11.88 6.63
CA LEU A 108 -5.98 11.55 5.64
C LEU A 108 -7.35 11.39 6.31
N LEU A 109 -7.42 10.70 7.45
CA LEU A 109 -8.63 10.54 8.23
C LEU A 109 -9.19 11.89 8.67
N LEU A 110 -8.34 12.78 9.19
CA LEU A 110 -8.77 14.12 9.59
C LEU A 110 -9.38 14.91 8.42
N LYS A 111 -8.79 14.82 7.22
CA LYS A 111 -9.32 15.46 6.01
C LYS A 111 -10.68 14.89 5.62
N VAL A 112 -10.81 13.56 5.64
CA VAL A 112 -12.04 12.85 5.30
C VAL A 112 -13.18 13.21 6.28
N LEU A 113 -12.88 13.31 7.58
CA LEU A 113 -13.84 13.69 8.61
C LEU A 113 -14.23 15.17 8.57
N GLN A 114 -13.31 16.06 8.18
CA GLN A 114 -13.58 17.51 8.08
C GLN A 114 -14.62 17.86 7.00
N ALA A 115 -14.76 17.04 5.96
CA ALA A 115 -15.70 17.28 4.87
C ALA A 115 -17.18 17.08 5.27
N GLY A 116 -17.43 16.53 6.46
CA GLY A 116 -18.78 16.30 6.96
C GLY A 116 -19.45 15.05 6.39
N ARG A 117 -20.66 14.75 6.88
CA ARG A 117 -21.37 13.49 6.65
C ARG A 117 -21.76 13.24 5.20
N ASP A 118 -22.12 14.29 4.46
CA ASP A 118 -22.65 14.17 3.09
C ASP A 118 -21.56 13.83 2.06
N GLU A 119 -20.32 14.27 2.30
CA GLU A 119 -19.16 14.01 1.44
C GLU A 119 -18.26 12.88 1.97
N LEU A 120 -18.52 12.38 3.19
CA LEU A 120 -17.73 11.35 3.85
C LEU A 120 -17.54 10.11 2.97
N LEU A 121 -18.63 9.60 2.39
CA LEU A 121 -18.60 8.38 1.58
C LEU A 121 -17.79 8.58 0.28
N HIS A 122 -17.94 9.73 -0.37
CA HIS A 122 -17.19 10.08 -1.57
C HIS A 122 -15.70 10.23 -1.28
N ASN A 123 -15.36 11.01 -0.25
CA ASN A 123 -13.98 11.31 0.11
C ASN A 123 -13.24 10.06 0.61
N TYR A 124 -13.94 9.20 1.35
CA TYR A 124 -13.39 7.89 1.71
C TYR A 124 -13.12 7.02 0.46
N HIS A 125 -14.05 6.99 -0.48
CA HIS A 125 -13.88 6.21 -1.71
C HIS A 125 -12.72 6.70 -2.57
N GLU A 126 -12.59 8.01 -2.78
CA GLU A 126 -11.45 8.58 -3.53
C GLU A 126 -10.13 8.32 -2.80
N ALA A 127 -10.09 8.53 -1.48
CA ALA A 127 -8.92 8.23 -0.66
C ALA A 127 -8.52 6.75 -0.73
N TRP A 128 -9.49 5.83 -0.69
CA TRP A 128 -9.25 4.39 -0.86
C TRP A 128 -8.71 4.06 -2.25
N LYS A 129 -9.27 4.66 -3.30
CA LYS A 129 -8.84 4.43 -4.68
C LYS A 129 -7.42 4.92 -4.95
N GLU A 130 -7.04 6.07 -4.39
CA GLU A 130 -5.68 6.59 -4.45
C GLU A 130 -4.73 5.68 -3.67
N PHE A 131 -5.10 5.34 -2.43
CA PHE A 131 -4.28 4.53 -1.55
C PHE A 131 -4.05 3.10 -2.08
N SER A 132 -5.10 2.41 -2.51
CA SER A 132 -5.03 1.01 -3.00
C SER A 132 -4.06 0.86 -4.18
N GLN A 133 -4.02 1.84 -5.09
CA GLN A 133 -3.04 1.85 -6.17
C GLN A 133 -1.65 2.27 -5.67
N GLY A 134 -1.58 3.29 -4.81
CA GLY A 134 -0.33 3.78 -4.25
C GLY A 134 0.43 2.72 -3.44
N ILE A 135 -0.29 1.87 -2.69
CA ILE A 135 0.31 0.80 -1.89
C ILE A 135 0.87 -0.34 -2.75
N ASP A 136 0.28 -0.62 -3.90
CA ASP A 136 0.80 -1.60 -4.87
C ASP A 136 2.13 -1.12 -5.47
N TYR A 137 2.20 0.16 -5.85
CA TYR A 137 3.45 0.74 -6.30
C TYR A 137 4.50 0.77 -5.19
N LEU A 138 4.10 1.10 -3.96
CA LEU A 138 5.00 1.06 -2.82
C LEU A 138 5.51 -0.36 -2.54
N HIS A 139 4.64 -1.37 -2.63
CA HIS A 139 5.01 -2.78 -2.52
C HIS A 139 6.08 -3.15 -3.56
N MET A 140 5.92 -2.68 -4.80
CA MET A 140 6.89 -2.90 -5.87
C MET A 140 8.23 -2.22 -5.57
N LEU A 141 8.23 -0.96 -5.13
CA LEU A 141 9.43 -0.22 -4.74
C LEU A 141 10.23 -0.93 -3.65
N TYR A 142 9.52 -1.49 -2.67
CA TYR A 142 10.09 -2.25 -1.56
C TYR A 142 10.29 -3.74 -1.85
N SER A 143 10.16 -4.19 -3.11
CA SER A 143 10.28 -5.60 -3.50
C SER A 143 11.59 -6.26 -3.02
N TYR A 144 12.69 -5.51 -2.95
CA TYR A 144 13.95 -6.04 -2.40
C TYR A 144 13.84 -6.30 -0.89
N LEU A 145 13.32 -5.33 -0.11
CA LEU A 145 13.08 -5.48 1.32
C LEU A 145 12.11 -6.65 1.60
N ASN A 146 11.01 -6.72 0.85
CA ASN A 146 10.00 -7.78 0.97
C ASN A 146 10.62 -9.17 0.74
N ASN A 147 11.41 -9.34 -0.32
CA ASN A 147 11.97 -10.65 -0.67
C ASN A 147 13.21 -11.05 0.16
N GLN A 148 14.09 -10.10 0.50
CA GLN A 148 15.38 -10.41 1.12
C GLN A 148 15.36 -10.35 2.64
N HIS A 149 14.56 -9.48 3.24
CA HIS A 149 14.47 -9.34 4.69
C HIS A 149 13.23 -10.04 5.21
N ILE A 150 12.05 -9.61 4.76
CA ILE A 150 10.77 -10.05 5.32
C ILE A 150 10.50 -11.54 5.05
N ARG A 151 10.63 -12.00 3.80
CA ARG A 151 10.39 -13.42 3.47
C ARG A 151 11.41 -14.37 4.10
N LYS A 152 12.68 -13.98 4.17
CA LYS A 152 13.72 -14.84 4.77
C LYS A 152 13.55 -14.95 6.28
N GLN A 153 13.16 -13.85 6.93
CA GLN A 153 12.82 -13.87 8.35
C GLN A 153 11.57 -14.71 8.62
N LYS A 154 10.50 -14.59 7.81
CA LYS A 154 9.32 -15.47 7.93
C LYS A 154 9.67 -16.96 7.84
N ILE A 155 10.61 -17.35 6.96
CA ILE A 155 11.10 -18.74 6.87
C ILE A 155 11.89 -19.13 8.12
N SER A 156 12.81 -18.27 8.58
CA SER A 156 13.60 -18.49 9.80
C SER A 156 12.72 -18.64 11.05
N ASP A 157 11.69 -17.81 11.19
CA ASP A 157 10.75 -17.83 12.32
C ASP A 157 9.88 -19.11 12.28
N ALA A 158 9.51 -19.57 11.08
CA ALA A 158 8.76 -20.81 10.91
C ALA A 158 9.59 -22.06 11.28
N GLU A 159 10.89 -22.07 10.93
CA GLU A 159 11.84 -23.10 11.38
C GLU A 159 11.98 -23.11 12.91
N LEU A 160 11.99 -21.93 13.54
CA LEU A 160 12.08 -21.79 15.00
C LEU A 160 10.79 -22.22 15.73
N THR A 161 9.63 -21.94 15.13
CA THR A 161 8.31 -22.28 15.69
C THR A 161 8.08 -23.79 15.74
N TYR A 162 8.67 -24.55 14.81
CA TYR A 162 8.66 -26.02 14.84
C TYR A 162 9.49 -26.60 16.02
N GLY A 163 10.24 -25.74 16.72
CA GLY A 163 11.17 -26.09 17.81
C GLY A 163 10.76 -25.69 19.24
N SER A 164 9.48 -25.39 19.54
CA SER A 164 8.92 -25.17 20.90
C SER A 164 8.77 -23.72 21.42
N VAL A 165 8.86 -22.68 20.59
CA VAL A 165 8.49 -21.31 20.99
C VAL A 165 7.38 -20.80 20.08
N SER A 166 6.17 -20.64 20.63
CA SER A 166 5.05 -20.01 19.93
C SER A 166 5.34 -18.52 19.74
N ILE A 167 5.79 -18.13 18.55
CA ILE A 167 5.92 -16.72 18.17
C ILE A 167 4.51 -16.15 18.00
N ASN A 168 4.23 -15.00 18.62
CA ASN A 168 2.94 -14.31 18.49
C ASN A 168 2.73 -13.89 17.03
N PRO A 169 1.60 -14.26 16.38
CA PRO A 169 1.32 -13.89 14.98
C PRO A 169 1.27 -12.37 14.71
N GLY A 170 1.10 -11.56 15.77
CA GLY A 170 1.07 -10.09 15.68
C GLY A 170 2.43 -9.40 15.59
N GLU A 171 3.53 -10.11 15.88
CA GLU A 171 4.90 -9.55 15.83
C GLU A 171 5.65 -9.92 14.55
N GLN A 172 5.06 -10.77 13.70
CA GLN A 172 5.70 -11.18 12.47
C GLN A 172 5.71 -10.02 11.47
N MET A 173 6.90 -9.67 10.96
CA MET A 173 7.04 -8.61 9.96
C MET A 173 6.23 -8.98 8.71
N LYS A 174 5.33 -8.07 8.31
CA LYS A 174 4.46 -8.22 7.16
C LYS A 174 5.06 -7.51 5.95
N GLU A 175 4.78 -8.03 4.75
CA GLU A 175 5.23 -7.36 3.51
C GLU A 175 4.62 -5.95 3.45
N ILE A 176 5.29 -4.99 2.81
CA ILE A 176 4.87 -3.58 2.86
C ILE A 176 3.42 -3.38 2.37
N GLY A 177 2.98 -4.16 1.38
CA GLY A 177 1.58 -4.13 0.91
C GLY A 177 0.59 -4.60 1.98
N GLU A 178 0.88 -5.73 2.62
CA GLU A 178 0.08 -6.31 3.71
C GLU A 178 0.05 -5.37 4.93
N LEU A 179 1.19 -4.77 5.28
CA LEU A 179 1.29 -3.77 6.34
C LEU A 179 0.41 -2.56 6.05
N GLY A 180 0.46 -2.04 4.81
CA GLY A 180 -0.36 -0.89 4.41
C GLY A 180 -1.86 -1.15 4.59
N LEU A 181 -2.35 -2.30 4.15
CA LEU A 181 -3.76 -2.66 4.30
C LEU A 181 -4.16 -2.87 5.77
N GLU A 182 -3.30 -3.47 6.59
CA GLU A 182 -3.56 -3.60 8.03
C GLU A 182 -3.67 -2.24 8.71
N ILE A 183 -2.76 -1.31 8.40
CA ILE A 183 -2.83 0.04 8.98
C ILE A 183 -4.10 0.74 8.49
N TRP A 184 -4.47 0.61 7.20
CA TRP A 184 -5.73 1.14 6.69
C TRP A 184 -6.93 0.59 7.45
N ARG A 185 -7.01 -0.73 7.66
CA ARG A 185 -8.06 -1.36 8.46
C ARG A 185 -8.20 -0.70 9.83
N ARG A 186 -7.10 -0.64 10.57
CA ARG A 186 -7.09 -0.21 11.98
C ARG A 186 -7.29 1.29 12.14
N LYS A 187 -6.83 2.10 11.19
CA LYS A 187 -6.81 3.57 11.28
C LYS A 187 -7.92 4.25 10.50
N MET A 188 -8.39 3.66 9.40
CA MET A 188 -9.43 4.27 8.55
C MET A 188 -10.78 3.55 8.70
N ILE A 189 -10.80 2.22 8.70
CA ILE A 189 -12.06 1.47 8.76
C ILE A 189 -12.62 1.47 10.19
N GLU A 190 -11.88 0.97 11.18
CA GLU A 190 -12.39 0.82 12.56
C GLU A 190 -12.98 2.12 13.15
N PRO A 191 -12.43 3.32 12.93
CA PRO A 191 -13.00 4.55 13.47
C PRO A 191 -14.24 5.09 12.74
N VAL A 192 -14.41 4.79 11.45
CA VAL A 192 -15.45 5.37 10.59
C VAL A 192 -16.50 4.35 10.16
N GLN A 193 -16.30 3.06 10.47
CA GLN A 193 -17.14 1.94 10.03
C GLN A 193 -18.63 2.16 10.31
N ASP A 194 -18.99 2.63 11.51
CA ASP A 194 -20.39 2.75 11.91
C ASP A 194 -21.12 3.81 11.08
N GLU A 195 -20.43 4.90 10.77
CA GLU A 195 -20.96 5.99 9.97
C GLU A 195 -20.99 5.62 8.48
N LEU A 196 -19.96 4.92 7.98
CA LEU A 196 -19.93 4.40 6.60
C LEU A 196 -21.06 3.40 6.37
N VAL A 197 -21.27 2.45 7.28
CA VAL A 197 -22.35 1.45 7.15
C VAL A 197 -23.72 2.13 7.18
N ARG A 198 -23.93 3.12 8.05
CA ARG A 198 -25.17 3.90 8.07
C ARG A 198 -25.43 4.60 6.74
N LEU A 199 -24.43 5.31 6.20
CA LEU A 199 -24.56 6.00 4.91
C LEU A 199 -24.78 5.03 3.73
N LEU A 200 -24.15 3.86 3.77
CA LEU A 200 -24.38 2.80 2.78
C LEU A 200 -25.81 2.27 2.86
N LEU A 201 -26.32 1.99 4.06
CA LEU A 201 -27.70 1.53 4.26
C LEU A 201 -28.71 2.58 3.84
N ASP A 202 -28.52 3.85 4.24
CA ASP A 202 -29.38 4.96 3.81
C ASP A 202 -29.44 5.04 2.27
N GLY A 203 -28.33 4.73 1.59
CA GLY A 203 -28.25 4.71 0.13
C GLY A 203 -28.94 3.56 -0.56
N ILE A 204 -28.80 2.37 -0.02
CA ILE A 204 -29.55 1.22 -0.53
C ILE A 204 -31.05 1.44 -0.28
N GLN A 205 -31.44 2.18 0.76
CA GLN A 205 -32.85 2.44 1.09
C GLN A 205 -33.45 3.39 0.07
N TYR A 206 -32.67 4.43 -0.23
CA TYR A 206 -33.03 5.43 -1.21
C TYR A 206 -33.17 4.82 -2.61
N ASP A 207 -32.26 3.93 -3.02
CA ASP A 207 -32.34 3.23 -4.31
C ASP A 207 -33.64 2.41 -4.43
N ARG A 208 -33.98 1.65 -3.38
CA ARG A 208 -35.25 0.88 -3.29
C ARG A 208 -36.50 1.76 -3.30
N LEU A 209 -36.43 2.98 -2.76
CA LEU A 209 -37.56 3.93 -2.71
C LEU A 209 -37.70 4.74 -3.99
N ASN A 210 -36.60 5.01 -4.71
CA ASN A 210 -36.59 5.78 -5.96
C ASN A 210 -37.03 4.96 -7.17
N GLU A 211 -36.87 3.63 -7.18
CA GLU A 211 -37.55 2.77 -8.16
C GLU A 211 -39.08 2.96 -8.12
N ASN A 212 -39.64 3.44 -7.00
CA ASN A 212 -41.07 3.66 -6.80
C ASN A 212 -41.52 5.12 -7.01
N GLY A 213 -40.69 5.98 -7.61
CA GLY A 213 -41.14 7.23 -8.24
C GLY A 213 -41.59 8.37 -7.31
N SER A 214 -40.85 8.65 -6.22
CA SER A 214 -41.11 9.85 -5.42
C SER A 214 -39.89 10.78 -5.29
N THR A 215 -40.11 11.99 -5.79
CA THR A 215 -39.19 13.12 -5.87
C THR A 215 -38.64 13.55 -4.52
N GLY A 216 -37.32 13.55 -4.38
CA GLY A 216 -36.61 14.21 -3.29
C GLY A 216 -35.16 14.44 -3.66
N GLN A 217 -34.82 15.70 -3.94
CA GLN A 217 -33.46 16.16 -4.23
C GLN A 217 -32.56 15.95 -3.00
N ILE A 218 -31.96 14.77 -2.88
CA ILE A 218 -30.74 14.56 -2.10
C ILE A 218 -29.74 13.99 -3.10
N LYS A 219 -28.60 14.65 -3.23
CA LYS A 219 -27.52 14.29 -4.16
C LYS A 219 -26.93 12.95 -3.70
N PHE A 220 -27.59 11.85 -4.05
CA PHE A 220 -27.18 10.54 -3.58
C PHE A 220 -25.91 10.09 -4.31
N GLN A 221 -24.99 9.49 -3.56
CA GLN A 221 -23.67 9.07 -4.04
C GLN A 221 -23.83 8.01 -5.14
N SER A 222 -22.93 8.02 -6.13
CA SER A 222 -23.03 7.10 -7.28
C SER A 222 -22.88 5.64 -6.85
N ASP A 223 -23.54 4.72 -7.55
CA ASP A 223 -23.44 3.27 -7.34
C ASP A 223 -21.97 2.77 -7.35
N ALA A 224 -21.11 3.43 -8.12
CA ALA A 224 -19.67 3.18 -8.13
C ALA A 224 -18.98 3.45 -6.78
N VAL A 225 -19.38 4.54 -6.09
CA VAL A 225 -18.85 4.89 -4.76
C VAL A 225 -19.28 3.86 -3.73
N ILE A 226 -20.57 3.47 -3.72
CA ILE A 226 -21.11 2.45 -2.81
C ILE A 226 -20.38 1.11 -2.99
N LYS A 227 -20.28 0.63 -4.23
CA LYS A 227 -19.56 -0.59 -4.57
C LYS A 227 -18.08 -0.52 -4.21
N GLY A 228 -17.43 0.61 -4.44
CA GLY A 228 -16.01 0.80 -4.12
C GLY A 228 -15.73 0.80 -2.62
N VAL A 229 -16.60 1.40 -1.79
CA VAL A 229 -16.48 1.33 -0.33
C VAL A 229 -16.69 -0.10 0.18
N ILE A 230 -17.69 -0.82 -0.34
CA ILE A 230 -17.90 -2.24 0.03
C ILE A 230 -16.69 -3.09 -0.37
N ASN A 231 -16.17 -2.91 -1.59
CA ASN A 231 -14.97 -3.61 -2.03
C ASN A 231 -13.76 -3.31 -1.13
N SER A 232 -13.64 -2.10 -0.58
CA SER A 232 -12.56 -1.78 0.36
C SER A 232 -12.56 -2.68 1.61
N PHE A 233 -13.73 -3.07 2.13
CA PHE A 233 -13.83 -3.96 3.29
C PHE A 233 -13.36 -5.38 2.99
N VAL A 234 -13.50 -5.82 1.73
CA VAL A 234 -13.04 -7.14 1.27
C VAL A 234 -11.56 -7.11 0.91
N SER A 235 -11.13 -6.13 0.11
CA SER A 235 -9.75 -6.01 -0.37
C SER A 235 -8.73 -5.84 0.77
N VAL A 236 -9.11 -5.18 1.86
CA VAL A 236 -8.25 -5.02 3.05
C VAL A 236 -7.89 -6.37 3.70
N GLU A 237 -8.69 -7.41 3.48
CA GLU A 237 -8.42 -8.76 3.99
C GLU A 237 -7.91 -9.74 2.92
N GLU A 238 -7.64 -9.28 1.70
CA GLU A 238 -7.23 -10.14 0.57
C GLU A 238 -5.92 -10.90 0.85
N PHE A 239 -5.04 -10.35 1.68
CA PHE A 239 -3.79 -11.01 2.08
C PHE A 239 -3.99 -12.18 3.05
N LYS A 240 -5.16 -12.30 3.69
CA LYS A 240 -5.48 -13.46 4.53
C LYS A 240 -5.80 -14.67 3.64
N ARG A 241 -5.00 -15.72 3.72
CA ARG A 241 -5.28 -17.00 3.02
C ARG A 241 -6.55 -17.73 3.52
N ARG A 242 -7.11 -17.34 4.68
CA ARG A 242 -8.36 -17.83 5.27
C ARG A 242 -9.06 -16.68 5.99
N GLY A 243 -10.39 -16.54 5.84
CA GLY A 243 -11.17 -15.49 6.50
C GLY A 243 -10.99 -14.11 5.89
N ASN A 244 -10.86 -14.03 4.56
CA ASN A 244 -10.76 -12.78 3.79
C ASN A 244 -12.10 -12.04 3.64
N LEU A 245 -13.18 -12.57 4.24
CA LEU A 245 -14.52 -11.96 4.27
C LEU A 245 -14.96 -11.62 5.69
N GLU A 246 -14.17 -11.96 6.72
CA GLU A 246 -14.56 -11.87 8.13
C GLU A 246 -14.90 -10.42 8.55
N LEU A 247 -14.14 -9.44 8.04
CA LEU A 247 -14.39 -8.03 8.29
C LEU A 247 -15.67 -7.56 7.61
N TYR A 248 -15.92 -7.99 6.37
CA TYR A 248 -17.13 -7.69 5.64
C TYR A 248 -18.37 -8.32 6.30
N GLU A 249 -18.30 -9.59 6.68
CA GLU A 249 -19.37 -10.31 7.40
C GLU A 249 -19.69 -9.63 8.75
N THR A 250 -18.66 -9.22 9.50
CA THR A 250 -18.82 -8.63 10.84
C THR A 250 -19.37 -7.21 10.80
N ILE A 251 -18.85 -6.37 9.89
CA ILE A 251 -19.20 -4.96 9.84
C ILE A 251 -20.49 -4.75 9.04
N PHE A 252 -20.59 -5.37 7.87
CA PHE A 252 -21.67 -5.10 6.92
C PHE A 252 -22.80 -6.13 7.03
N GLU A 253 -22.53 -7.43 6.84
CA GLU A 253 -23.60 -8.43 6.81
C GLU A 253 -24.34 -8.57 8.14
N LYS A 254 -23.62 -8.51 9.26
CA LYS A 254 -24.24 -8.57 10.59
C LYS A 254 -25.16 -7.37 10.83
N THR A 255 -24.77 -6.18 10.39
CA THR A 255 -25.58 -4.96 10.54
C THR A 255 -26.82 -5.00 9.65
N VAL A 256 -26.66 -5.42 8.38
CA VAL A 256 -27.77 -5.63 7.44
C VAL A 256 -28.75 -6.69 7.96
N SER A 257 -28.24 -7.82 8.44
CA SER A 257 -29.06 -8.94 8.95
C SER A 257 -29.77 -8.58 10.25
N CYS A 258 -29.14 -7.83 11.16
CA CYS A 258 -29.74 -7.44 12.43
C CYS A 258 -30.80 -6.33 12.27
N CYS A 259 -30.66 -5.45 11.28
CA CYS A 259 -31.63 -4.41 10.97
C CYS A 259 -32.85 -4.89 10.15
N ASN A 260 -33.02 -6.20 9.96
CA ASN A 260 -34.16 -6.82 9.26
C ASN A 260 -34.40 -6.23 7.85
N TRP A 261 -33.31 -5.99 7.12
CA TRP A 261 -33.30 -5.38 5.78
C TRP A 261 -33.77 -6.30 4.64
N GLY A 262 -34.63 -7.27 4.97
CA GLY A 262 -35.41 -8.10 4.03
C GLY A 262 -34.64 -8.48 2.78
N ILE A 263 -33.70 -9.41 2.88
CA ILE A 263 -33.18 -10.14 1.72
C ILE A 263 -34.08 -11.37 1.56
N LEU A 264 -35.18 -11.20 0.83
CA LEU A 264 -35.95 -12.27 0.20
C LEU A 264 -36.31 -11.82 -1.22
#